data_AF-A0A183DSC8-F1
#
_entry.id   AF-A0A183DSC8-F1
#
_cell.length_a   1.000
_cell.length_b   1.000
_cell.length_c   1.000
_cell.angle_alpha   90.00
_cell.angle_beta   90.00
_cell.angle_gamma   90.00
#
_symmetry.space_group_name_H-M   'P 1'
#
loop_
_entity.id
_entity.type
_entity.pdbx_description
1 polymer ?
#
loop_
_entity_poly.entity_id
_entity_poly.type
_entity_poly.pdbx_seq_one_letter_code
_entity_poly.pdbx_strand_id
1 'polypeptide(L)'
;MNSRIRTIVLYRGAADLINTSNSQPQTQQQPSRHPLGFSIVGGLDSPRGPMGIFVKTVFADGLAAKSGLICKGDEILSVNGVQMAGRTHAEALQIFKKNAKVDVTLSVRRSIPNSPKQSRMYSVAERAYIDHKAT
;
A
#
# COMPACT_ATOMS: atom_id res chain seq x y z
N MET A 1 -11.03 11.57 -19.83
CA MET A 1 -11.75 11.29 -18.56
C MET A 1 -11.59 9.81 -18.21
N ASN A 2 -10.37 9.28 -18.07
CA ASN A 2 -10.18 7.81 -18.08
C ASN A 2 -9.32 7.36 -16.89
N SER A 3 -9.89 7.44 -15.69
CA SER A 3 -9.34 6.73 -14.53
C SER A 3 -10.17 5.47 -14.32
N ARG A 4 -9.56 4.29 -14.38
CA ARG A 4 -10.26 3.01 -14.17
C ARG A 4 -10.10 2.61 -12.70
N ILE A 5 -11.23 2.39 -12.03
CA ILE A 5 -11.25 1.77 -10.70
C ILE A 5 -11.19 0.25 -10.90
N ARG A 6 -10.37 -0.43 -10.09
CA ARG A 6 -10.21 -1.88 -10.10
C ARG A 6 -10.24 -2.41 -8.67
N THR A 7 -10.82 -3.58 -8.50
CA THR A 7 -10.73 -4.34 -7.26
C THR A 7 -9.59 -5.35 -7.39
N ILE A 8 -8.73 -5.42 -6.38
CA ILE A 8 -7.59 -6.31 -6.28
C ILE A 8 -7.75 -7.12 -5.00
N VAL A 9 -7.48 -8.43 -5.05
CA VAL A 9 -7.43 -9.27 -3.86
C VAL A 9 -6.00 -9.75 -3.68
N LEU A 10 -5.41 -9.44 -2.53
CA LEU A 10 -4.13 -9.97 -2.08
C LEU A 10 -4.42 -11.13 -1.12
N TYR A 11 -4.24 -12.35 -1.62
CA TYR A 11 -4.44 -13.56 -0.83
C TYR A 11 -3.25 -13.82 0.09
N ARG A 12 -3.52 -14.05 1.37
CA ARG A 12 -2.54 -14.52 2.33
C ARG A 12 -2.68 -16.04 2.44
N GLY A 13 -1.78 -16.76 1.77
CA GLY A 13 -1.79 -18.23 1.77
C GLY A 13 -1.65 -18.83 3.17
N ALA A 14 -2.16 -20.06 3.36
CA ALA A 14 -2.16 -20.81 4.63
C ALA A 14 -0.76 -21.07 5.24
N ALA A 15 0.31 -20.87 4.48
CA ALA A 15 1.69 -21.09 4.92
C ALA A 15 2.15 -20.16 6.07
N ASP A 16 1.47 -19.04 6.30
CA ASP A 16 1.80 -18.09 7.37
C ASP A 16 1.13 -18.43 8.72
N LEU A 17 0.30 -19.48 8.80
CA LEU A 17 -0.43 -19.87 10.02
C LEU A 17 0.19 -21.05 10.78
N ILE A 18 1.30 -21.62 10.31
CA ILE A 18 1.96 -22.78 10.91
C ILE A 18 3.46 -22.54 11.05
N ASN A 19 3.89 -21.89 12.14
CA ASN A 19 5.15 -22.26 12.79
C ASN A 19 5.21 -21.77 14.26
N THR A 20 4.67 -22.56 15.20
CA THR A 20 4.86 -22.35 16.65
C THR A 20 5.57 -23.53 17.34
N SER A 21 5.95 -24.59 16.61
CA SER A 21 6.61 -25.73 17.26
C SER A 21 7.23 -26.68 16.23
N ASN A 22 8.45 -26.39 15.78
CA ASN A 22 9.55 -27.35 15.70
C ASN A 22 10.76 -26.81 14.92
N SER A 23 11.91 -26.96 15.55
CA SER A 23 13.30 -26.80 15.12
C SER A 23 13.58 -27.03 13.62
N GLN A 24 13.73 -25.95 12.84
CA GLN A 24 14.60 -25.87 11.66
C GLN A 24 15.12 -24.43 11.50
N PRO A 25 16.41 -24.21 11.16
CA PRO A 25 16.93 -22.87 10.87
C PRO A 25 16.42 -22.43 9.50
N GLN A 26 15.18 -21.94 9.45
CA GLN A 26 14.66 -21.23 8.30
C GLN A 26 15.42 -19.90 8.22
N THR A 27 16.00 -19.63 7.05
CA THR A 27 16.62 -18.35 6.68
C THR A 27 15.85 -17.20 7.30
N GLN A 28 16.56 -16.34 8.04
CA GLN A 28 16.02 -15.25 8.84
C GLN A 28 15.19 -14.27 8.01
N GLN A 29 13.96 -14.63 7.68
CA GLN A 29 12.95 -13.71 7.16
C GLN A 29 12.53 -12.88 8.37
N GLN A 30 13.23 -11.75 8.57
CA GLN A 30 12.76 -10.69 9.45
C GLN A 30 11.27 -10.46 9.18
N PRO A 31 10.43 -10.25 10.20
CA PRO A 31 9.03 -9.90 9.99
C PRO A 31 8.99 -8.79 8.96
N SER A 32 8.34 -9.03 7.82
CA SER A 32 8.42 -8.11 6.70
C SER A 32 7.94 -6.74 7.17
N ARG A 33 8.82 -5.73 7.08
CA ARG A 33 8.48 -4.33 7.43
C ARG A 33 7.24 -3.83 6.68
N HIS A 34 6.89 -4.52 5.60
CA HIS A 34 5.76 -4.26 4.73
C HIS A 34 4.95 -5.56 4.54
N PRO A 35 3.97 -5.84 5.42
CA PRO A 35 3.24 -7.10 5.41
C PRO A 35 2.54 -7.41 4.09
N LEU A 36 2.09 -6.37 3.38
CA LEU A 36 1.42 -6.49 2.08
C LEU A 36 2.37 -6.30 0.89
N GLY A 37 3.66 -6.04 1.12
CA GLY A 37 4.63 -5.89 0.05
C GLY A 37 4.60 -4.54 -0.68
N PHE A 38 4.03 -3.50 -0.08
CA PHE A 38 4.11 -2.14 -0.62
C PHE A 38 4.24 -1.08 0.48
N SER A 39 4.64 0.12 0.08
CA SER A 39 4.64 1.32 0.92
C SER A 39 3.68 2.37 0.35
N ILE A 40 3.23 3.27 1.21
CA ILE A 40 2.28 4.32 0.86
C ILE A 40 2.85 5.72 1.10
N VAL A 41 2.24 6.70 0.45
CA VAL A 41 2.40 8.15 0.70
C VAL A 41 1.04 8.84 0.65
N GLY A 42 0.98 10.09 1.10
CA GLY A 42 -0.23 10.90 1.13
C GLY A 42 -1.00 10.76 2.44
N GLY A 43 -2.29 11.07 2.42
CA GLY A 43 -3.14 11.20 3.61
C GLY A 43 -3.62 12.62 3.83
N LEU A 44 -4.61 12.77 4.71
CA LEU A 44 -5.20 14.04 5.10
C LEU A 44 -4.16 15.00 5.73
N ASP A 45 -3.24 14.43 6.51
CA ASP A 45 -2.15 15.08 7.23
C ASP A 45 -0.87 15.24 6.40
N SER A 46 -0.95 15.08 5.08
CA SER A 46 0.22 15.28 4.24
C SER A 46 0.77 16.71 4.37
N PRO A 47 2.10 16.90 4.51
CA PRO A 47 2.72 18.22 4.67
C PRO A 47 2.42 19.23 3.55
N ARG A 48 1.94 18.75 2.40
CA ARG A 48 1.59 19.58 1.23
C ARG A 48 0.08 19.77 1.06
N GLY A 49 -0.69 19.43 2.09
CA GLY A 49 -2.15 19.53 2.13
C GLY A 49 -2.87 18.20 1.91
N PRO A 50 -4.17 18.13 2.24
CA PRO A 50 -4.97 16.91 2.15
C PRO A 50 -4.91 16.23 0.78
N MET A 51 -4.56 14.94 0.77
CA MET A 51 -4.54 14.12 -0.45
C MET A 51 -4.92 12.66 -0.18
N GLY A 52 -5.16 11.90 -1.25
CA GLY A 52 -5.43 10.46 -1.16
C GLY A 52 -4.23 9.63 -0.69
N ILE A 53 -4.44 8.32 -0.53
CA ILE A 53 -3.40 7.36 -0.20
C ILE A 53 -2.88 6.71 -1.48
N PHE A 54 -1.58 6.83 -1.75
CA PHE A 54 -0.96 6.33 -2.97
C PHE A 54 0.11 5.29 -2.69
N VAL A 55 0.25 4.32 -3.60
CA VAL A 55 1.34 3.35 -3.57
C VAL A 55 2.64 4.02 -3.98
N LYS A 56 3.63 4.01 -3.09
CA LYS A 56 4.97 4.56 -3.35
C LYS A 56 5.87 3.52 -4.00
N THR A 57 6.05 2.39 -3.34
CA THR A 57 6.94 1.31 -3.79
C THR A 57 6.23 0.00 -3.62
N VAL A 58 6.32 -0.86 -4.64
CA VAL A 58 5.97 -2.27 -4.55
C VAL A 58 7.29 -3.03 -4.39
N PHE A 59 7.42 -3.79 -3.30
CA PHE A 59 8.64 -4.53 -2.97
C PHE A 59 8.64 -5.86 -3.69
N ALA A 60 9.74 -6.18 -4.40
CA ALA A 60 9.84 -7.32 -5.31
C ALA A 60 9.44 -8.67 -4.69
N ASP A 61 9.77 -8.89 -3.41
CA ASP A 61 9.47 -10.15 -2.71
C ASP A 61 8.11 -10.15 -1.98
N GLY A 62 7.36 -9.06 -2.09
CA GLY A 62 6.12 -8.84 -1.35
C GLY A 62 4.87 -9.40 -2.03
N LEU A 63 3.79 -9.59 -1.25
CA LEU A 63 2.48 -10.06 -1.75
C LEU A 63 1.95 -9.23 -2.93
N ALA A 64 2.07 -7.90 -2.82
CA ALA A 64 1.73 -6.97 -3.89
C ALA A 64 2.48 -7.24 -5.21
N ALA A 65 3.80 -7.43 -5.16
CA ALA A 65 4.59 -7.76 -6.35
C ALA A 65 4.21 -9.11 -6.93
N LYS A 66 4.05 -10.13 -6.08
CA LYS A 66 3.65 -11.49 -6.49
C LYS A 66 2.29 -11.51 -7.17
N SER A 67 1.34 -10.67 -6.72
CA SER A 67 0.06 -10.51 -7.41
C SER A 67 0.20 -9.90 -8.81
N GLY A 68 1.15 -8.97 -9.00
CA GLY A 68 1.27 -8.15 -10.21
C GLY A 68 0.10 -7.20 -10.48
N LEU A 69 -0.90 -7.14 -9.58
CA LEU A 69 -2.13 -6.39 -9.81
C LEU A 69 -2.03 -4.92 -9.40
N ILE A 70 -1.18 -4.62 -8.41
CA ILE A 70 -0.97 -3.28 -7.84
C ILE A 70 0.37 -2.71 -8.30
N CYS A 71 0.41 -1.41 -8.57
CA CYS A 71 1.60 -0.74 -9.10
C CYS A 71 1.88 0.57 -8.35
N LYS A 72 3.14 1.04 -8.44
CA LYS A 72 3.52 2.39 -8.01
C LYS A 72 2.61 3.43 -8.67
N GLY A 73 2.15 4.39 -7.88
CA GLY A 73 1.27 5.48 -8.34
C GLY A 73 -0.22 5.12 -8.40
N ASP A 74 -0.60 3.89 -8.05
CA ASP A 74 -2.01 3.56 -7.81
C ASP A 74 -2.51 4.29 -6.56
N GLU A 75 -3.73 4.82 -6.63
CA GLU A 75 -4.42 5.38 -5.48
C GLU A 75 -5.29 4.32 -4.83
N ILE A 76 -5.15 4.13 -3.52
CA ILE A 76 -5.94 3.18 -2.74
C ILE A 76 -7.19 3.91 -2.22
N LEU A 77 -8.35 3.50 -2.70
CA LEU A 77 -9.64 4.08 -2.33
C LEU A 77 -10.25 3.38 -1.11
N SER A 78 -10.09 2.06 -1.01
CA SER A 78 -10.58 1.28 0.13
C SER A 78 -9.76 0.02 0.39
N VAL A 79 -9.82 -0.46 1.64
CA VAL A 79 -9.18 -1.68 2.13
C VAL A 79 -10.22 -2.50 2.90
N ASN A 80 -10.55 -3.70 2.43
CA ASN A 80 -11.58 -4.57 3.01
C ASN A 80 -12.90 -3.81 3.29
N GLY A 81 -13.32 -2.97 2.34
CA GLY A 81 -14.53 -2.15 2.44
C GLY A 81 -14.37 -0.85 3.25
N VAL A 82 -13.26 -0.65 3.97
CA VAL A 82 -12.98 0.58 4.71
C VAL A 82 -12.47 1.65 3.76
N GLN A 83 -13.14 2.80 3.70
CA GLN A 83 -12.72 3.93 2.85
C GLN A 83 -11.45 4.59 3.39
N MET A 84 -10.54 4.94 2.47
CA MET A 84 -9.28 5.63 2.74
C MET A 84 -9.38 7.15 2.55
N ALA A 85 -10.47 7.64 1.96
CA ALA A 85 -10.71 9.07 1.78
C ALA A 85 -10.78 9.78 3.15
N GLY A 86 -10.10 10.92 3.27
CA GLY A 86 -10.08 11.71 4.51
C GLY A 86 -9.30 11.08 5.67
N ARG A 87 -8.62 9.95 5.47
CA ARG A 87 -7.78 9.33 6.49
C ARG A 87 -6.41 9.97 6.53
N THR A 88 -5.86 10.10 7.73
CA THR A 88 -4.45 10.42 7.93
C THR A 88 -3.56 9.27 7.45
N HIS A 89 -2.30 9.59 7.18
CA HIS A 89 -1.27 8.62 6.83
C HIS A 89 -1.15 7.53 7.92
N ALA A 90 -1.18 7.94 9.19
CA ALA A 90 -1.10 7.03 10.32
C ALA A 90 -2.29 6.06 10.40
N GLU A 91 -3.53 6.55 10.22
CA GLU A 91 -4.73 5.71 10.17
C GLU A 91 -4.67 4.72 9.01
N ALA A 92 -4.24 5.17 7.83
CA ALA A 92 -4.07 4.30 6.68
C ALA A 92 -3.11 3.13 7.00
N LEU A 93 -1.97 3.42 7.64
CA LEU A 93 -1.02 2.39 8.09
C LEU A 93 -1.64 1.45 9.12
N GLN A 94 -2.43 1.96 10.07
CA GLN A 94 -3.12 1.11 11.05
C GLN A 94 -4.11 0.16 10.37
N ILE A 95 -4.86 0.62 9.38
CA ILE A 95 -5.78 -0.22 8.59
C ILE A 95 -5.00 -1.33 7.87
N PHE A 96 -3.89 -1.01 7.20
CA PHE A 96 -3.06 -2.03 6.55
C PHE A 96 -2.45 -3.02 7.55
N LYS A 97 -1.96 -2.54 8.69
CA LYS A 97 -1.40 -3.40 9.76
C LYS A 97 -2.46 -4.32 10.35
N LYS A 98 -3.68 -3.84 10.59
CA LYS A 98 -4.80 -4.66 11.09
C LYS A 98 -5.15 -5.77 10.11
N ASN A 99 -5.11 -5.49 8.81
CA ASN A 99 -5.41 -6.46 7.76
C ASN A 99 -4.18 -7.25 7.29
N ALA A 100 -3.03 -7.08 7.92
CA ALA A 100 -1.79 -7.77 7.54
C ALA A 100 -1.89 -9.29 7.65
N LYS A 101 -2.87 -9.83 8.42
CA LYS A 101 -3.04 -11.26 8.70
C LYS A 101 -4.18 -11.95 7.99
N VAL A 102 -4.88 -11.25 7.11
CA VAL A 102 -6.02 -11.78 6.39
C VAL A 102 -5.88 -11.44 4.92
N ASP A 103 -6.75 -12.01 4.10
CA ASP A 103 -6.89 -11.59 2.71
C ASP A 103 -7.31 -10.12 2.65
N VAL A 104 -6.71 -9.39 1.71
CA VAL A 104 -6.92 -7.96 1.56
C VAL A 104 -7.52 -7.64 0.20
N THR A 105 -8.76 -7.16 0.21
CA THR A 105 -9.45 -6.59 -0.94
C THR A 105 -9.19 -5.09 -1.00
N LEU A 106 -8.50 -4.63 -2.04
CA LEU A 106 -8.20 -3.24 -2.30
C LEU A 106 -9.05 -2.73 -3.46
N SER A 107 -9.72 -1.60 -3.29
CA SER A 107 -10.21 -0.83 -4.44
C SER A 107 -9.17 0.22 -4.80
N VAL A 108 -8.62 0.14 -6.01
CA VAL A 108 -7.60 1.06 -6.48
C VAL A 108 -8.08 1.86 -7.68
N ARG A 109 -7.62 3.10 -7.79
CA ARG A 109 -7.80 3.94 -8.97
C ARG A 109 -6.48 4.09 -9.68
N ARG A 110 -6.44 3.60 -10.92
CA ARG A 110 -5.32 3.81 -11.84
C ARG A 110 -5.73 4.84 -12.88
N SER A 111 -5.06 6.00 -12.87
CA SER A 111 -5.10 6.88 -14.04
C SER A 111 -4.31 6.22 -15.16
N ILE A 112 -4.58 6.57 -16.42
CA ILE A 112 -3.75 6.10 -17.54
C ILE A 112 -2.27 6.34 -17.16
N PRO A 113 -1.39 5.32 -17.26
CA PRO A 113 0.03 5.51 -17.05
C PRO A 113 0.50 6.76 -17.83
N ASN A 114 1.25 7.64 -17.17
CA ASN A 114 1.73 8.92 -17.70
C ASN A 114 0.68 10.05 -17.87
N SER A 115 -0.47 10.00 -17.20
CA SER A 115 -1.32 11.20 -17.18
C SER A 115 -0.63 12.34 -16.40
N PRO A 116 -0.66 13.60 -16.89
CA PRO A 116 -0.05 14.74 -16.19
C PRO A 116 -0.57 14.91 -14.76
N LYS A 117 -1.85 14.58 -14.55
CA LYS A 117 -2.49 14.64 -13.24
C LYS A 117 -1.92 13.59 -12.28
N GLN A 118 -1.71 12.35 -12.73
CA GLN A 118 -1.14 11.29 -11.88
C GLN A 118 0.32 11.58 -11.54
N SER A 119 1.14 12.01 -12.51
CA SER A 119 2.53 12.39 -12.26
C SER A 119 2.62 13.57 -11.29
N ARG A 120 1.75 14.59 -11.45
CA ARG A 120 1.68 15.72 -10.52
C ARG A 120 1.23 15.31 -9.12
N MET A 121 0.21 14.47 -8.98
CA MET A 121 -0.25 14.02 -7.66
C MET A 121 0.78 13.14 -6.97
N TYR A 122 1.37 12.19 -7.68
CA TYR A 122 2.43 11.32 -7.15
C TYR A 122 3.67 12.11 -6.74
N SER A 123 4.16 13.03 -7.59
CA SER A 123 5.31 13.88 -7.26
C SER A 123 5.04 14.80 -6.08
N VAL A 124 3.79 15.24 -5.91
CA VAL A 124 3.39 16.03 -4.74
C VAL A 124 3.46 15.20 -3.47
N ALA A 125 2.88 14.00 -3.48
CA ALA A 125 2.91 13.09 -2.34
C ALA A 125 4.34 12.64 -1.99
N GLU A 126 5.17 12.38 -3.00
CA GLU A 126 6.55 11.91 -2.82
C GLU A 126 7.44 13.00 -2.21
N ARG A 127 7.35 14.25 -2.69
CA ARG A 127 8.07 15.39 -2.09
C ARG A 127 7.65 15.62 -0.64
N ALA A 128 6.34 15.61 -0.39
CA ALA A 128 5.79 15.77 0.97
C ALA A 128 6.35 14.71 1.94
N TYR A 129 6.47 13.45 1.48
CA TYR A 129 7.04 12.38 2.27
C TYR A 129 8.52 12.60 2.58
N ILE A 130 9.32 13.01 1.58
CA ILE A 130 10.76 13.20 1.74
C ILE A 130 11.04 14.33 2.74
N ASP A 131 10.35 15.46 2.61
CA ASP A 131 10.53 16.62 3.49
C ASP A 131 10.22 16.26 4.96
N HIS A 132 9.15 15.52 5.20
CA HIS A 132 8.76 15.10 6.56
C HIS A 132 9.70 14.06 7.19
N LYS A 133 10.38 13.24 6.38
CA LYS A 133 11.33 12.23 6.86
C LYS A 133 12.74 12.78 7.11
N ALA A 134 13.06 13.94 6.55
CA ALA A 134 14.37 14.59 6.62
C ALA A 134 14.51 15.55 7.82
N THR A 135 13.42 15.80 8.54
CA THR A 135 13.40 16.58 9.80
C THR A 135 13.34 15.62 10.99
#